data_AF-F8PDG2-F1
#
_entry.id   AF-F8PDG2-F1
#
_cell.length_a   1.000
_cell.length_b   1.000
_cell.length_c   1.000
_cell.angle_alpha   90.00
_cell.angle_beta   90.00
_cell.angle_gamma   90.00
#
_symmetry.space_group_name_H-M   'P 1'
#
loop_
_entity.id
_entity.type
_entity.pdbx_description
1 polymer ?
#
loop_
_entity_poly.entity_id
_entity_poly.type
_entity_poly.pdbx_seq_one_letter_code
_entity_poly.pdbx_strand_id
1 'polypeptide(L)'
;MEDASQTTKKNPPADKQKKPLKTSSTLSQNLDSKAIIDQILSTPIPLSIGNVIGLSKEVSQNLQEMMKPKRVNFGLDNKPQSLTAESLFAITHADLIRVPVTSNGETITAIVDSGSALNIVSRTIWENLIRLPMDTSI
;
A
#
# COMPACT_ATOMS: atom_id res chain seq x y z
N MET A 1 -58.30 65.33 6.42
CA MET A 1 -58.82 64.04 6.92
C MET A 1 -59.58 63.43 5.76
N GLU A 2 -58.89 62.64 4.94
CA GLU A 2 -58.90 61.15 4.99
C GLU A 2 -60.19 60.62 4.33
N ASP A 3 -60.21 59.69 3.38
CA ASP A 3 -59.21 58.84 2.74
C ASP A 3 -59.85 58.17 1.49
N ALA A 4 -59.01 57.73 0.54
CA ALA A 4 -59.14 56.67 -0.49
C ALA A 4 -60.51 56.38 -1.19
N SER A 5 -60.59 56.29 -2.52
CA SER A 5 -59.86 55.29 -3.31
C SER A 5 -59.81 55.59 -4.84
N GLN A 6 -58.60 55.40 -5.35
CA GLN A 6 -58.12 55.07 -6.71
C GLN A 6 -58.88 53.86 -7.35
N THR A 7 -58.85 53.49 -8.64
CA THR A 7 -58.28 53.95 -9.92
C THR A 7 -58.77 52.99 -11.06
N THR A 8 -58.94 53.54 -12.26
CA THR A 8 -58.56 53.02 -13.61
C THR A 8 -58.83 51.57 -14.10
N LYS A 9 -59.72 51.50 -15.11
CA LYS A 9 -59.53 51.02 -16.51
C LYS A 9 -58.81 49.68 -16.84
N LYS A 10 -59.63 48.70 -17.28
CA LYS A 10 -59.57 47.82 -18.48
C LYS A 10 -58.22 47.56 -19.21
N ASN A 11 -57.77 46.30 -19.24
CA ASN A 11 -56.75 45.76 -20.17
C ASN A 11 -57.29 44.51 -20.94
N PRO A 12 -56.94 44.32 -22.24
CA PRO A 12 -57.32 43.14 -23.05
C PRO A 12 -56.14 42.12 -23.22
N PRO A 13 -56.33 41.00 -23.97
CA PRO A 13 -56.22 39.62 -23.48
C PRO A 13 -54.79 39.04 -23.40
N ALA A 14 -54.62 38.06 -22.51
CA ALA A 14 -53.38 37.33 -22.26
C ALA A 14 -52.86 36.54 -23.49
N ASP A 15 -51.60 36.81 -23.83
CA ASP A 15 -50.80 36.07 -24.79
C ASP A 15 -50.51 34.66 -24.26
N LYS A 16 -51.09 33.64 -24.92
CA LYS A 16 -50.86 32.22 -24.58
C LYS A 16 -49.49 31.81 -25.13
N GLN A 17 -48.45 31.99 -24.33
CA GLN A 17 -47.13 31.42 -24.60
C GLN A 17 -47.25 29.90 -24.83
N LYS A 18 -46.98 29.47 -26.08
CA LYS A 18 -46.90 28.06 -26.46
C LYS A 18 -45.71 27.44 -25.71
N LYS A 19 -46.00 26.54 -24.78
CA LYS A 19 -44.98 25.73 -24.09
C LYS A 19 -44.17 24.95 -25.14
N PRO A 20 -42.83 24.87 -25.04
CA PRO A 20 -42.02 24.08 -25.96
C PRO A 20 -42.45 22.62 -25.90
N LEU A 21 -42.67 22.01 -27.06
CA LEU A 21 -43.00 20.60 -27.20
C LEU A 21 -41.82 19.79 -26.64
N LYS A 22 -42.08 18.97 -25.61
CA LYS A 22 -41.08 18.07 -25.05
C LYS A 22 -40.79 16.97 -26.07
N THR A 23 -39.66 17.07 -26.76
CA THR A 23 -39.18 16.04 -27.68
C THR A 23 -38.41 14.99 -26.86
N SER A 24 -39.10 13.92 -26.44
CA SER A 24 -38.44 12.74 -25.87
C SER A 24 -38.37 11.65 -26.92
N SER A 25 -37.19 11.10 -27.18
CA SER A 25 -37.04 9.93 -28.03
C SER A 25 -37.69 8.70 -27.36
N THR A 26 -38.13 7.72 -28.16
CA THR A 26 -38.65 6.43 -27.65
C THR A 26 -37.63 5.69 -26.78
N LEU A 27 -36.34 5.91 -27.03
CA LEU A 27 -35.24 5.41 -26.22
C LEU A 27 -35.21 6.09 -24.84
N SER A 28 -35.44 7.39 -24.76
CA SER A 28 -35.42 8.16 -23.50
C SER A 28 -36.57 7.84 -22.54
N GLN A 29 -37.67 7.24 -23.02
CA GLN A 29 -38.85 6.94 -22.20
C GLN A 29 -38.76 5.60 -21.44
N ASN A 30 -37.87 4.69 -21.85
CA ASN A 30 -37.75 3.33 -21.29
C ASN A 30 -36.54 3.14 -20.37
N LEU A 31 -35.86 4.23 -20.02
CA LEU A 31 -34.61 4.16 -19.29
C LEU A 31 -34.82 4.57 -17.84
N ASP A 32 -34.46 3.68 -16.92
CA ASP A 32 -34.35 4.02 -15.51
C ASP A 32 -33.10 4.89 -15.33
N SER A 33 -33.31 6.16 -14.96
CA SER A 33 -32.23 7.12 -14.73
C SER A 33 -31.23 6.64 -13.69
N LYS A 34 -31.67 5.87 -12.67
CA LYS A 34 -30.77 5.32 -11.65
C LYS A 34 -29.87 4.23 -12.25
N ALA A 35 -30.44 3.33 -13.04
CA ALA A 35 -29.68 2.27 -13.72
C ALA A 35 -28.62 2.85 -14.68
N ILE A 36 -28.90 3.98 -15.35
CA ILE A 36 -27.91 4.66 -16.20
C ILE A 36 -26.79 5.29 -15.36
N ILE A 37 -27.12 5.94 -14.24
CA ILE A 37 -26.10 6.53 -13.37
C ILE A 37 -25.19 5.42 -12.85
N ASP A 38 -25.76 4.30 -12.41
CA ASP A 38 -25.00 3.14 -11.96
C ASP A 38 -24.13 2.57 -13.09
N GLN A 39 -24.66 2.49 -14.32
CA GLN A 39 -23.90 2.06 -15.49
C GLN A 39 -22.75 3.02 -15.82
N ILE A 40 -22.97 4.33 -15.75
CA ILE A 40 -21.93 5.34 -15.99
C ILE A 40 -20.85 5.27 -14.90
N LEU A 41 -21.24 5.19 -13.63
CA LEU A 41 -20.31 5.09 -12.50
C LEU A 41 -19.53 3.77 -12.51
N SER A 42 -20.12 2.71 -13.04
CA SER A 42 -19.48 1.39 -13.17
C SER A 42 -18.65 1.25 -14.45
N THR A 43 -18.66 2.25 -15.34
CA THR A 43 -17.91 2.17 -16.60
C THR A 43 -16.41 2.26 -16.32
N PRO A 44 -15.61 1.24 -16.70
CA PRO A 44 -14.17 1.28 -16.51
C PRO A 44 -13.54 2.29 -17.46
N ILE A 45 -12.87 3.30 -16.91
CA ILE A 45 -12.14 4.32 -17.68
C ILE A 45 -10.64 4.04 -17.54
N PRO A 46 -9.90 3.79 -18.64
CA PRO A 46 -8.47 3.61 -18.57
C PRO A 46 -7.78 4.94 -18.21
N LEU A 47 -7.02 4.95 -17.12
CA LEU A 47 -6.29 6.12 -16.64
C LEU A 47 -4.82 5.78 -16.43
N SER A 48 -3.94 6.77 -16.66
CA SER A 48 -2.53 6.65 -16.30
C SER A 48 -2.34 6.85 -14.80
N ILE A 49 -1.37 6.15 -14.22
CA ILE A 49 -1.03 6.26 -12.79
C ILE A 49 -0.66 7.70 -12.42
N GLY A 50 0.08 8.40 -13.30
CA GLY A 50 0.44 9.80 -13.09
C GLY A 50 -0.76 10.73 -12.98
N ASN A 51 -1.80 10.50 -13.79
CA ASN A 51 -3.03 11.27 -13.70
C ASN A 51 -3.76 10.98 -12.38
N VAL A 52 -3.85 9.72 -11.95
CA VAL A 52 -4.51 9.33 -10.68
C VAL A 52 -3.84 9.96 -9.45
N ILE A 53 -2.50 10.01 -9.42
CA ILE A 53 -1.71 10.64 -8.36
C ILE A 53 -1.90 12.17 -8.35
N GLY A 54 -2.10 12.78 -9.51
CA GLY A 54 -2.28 14.23 -9.65
C GLY A 54 -3.69 14.75 -9.31
N LEU A 55 -4.71 13.88 -9.29
CA LEU A 55 -6.11 14.30 -9.12
C LEU A 55 -6.50 14.60 -7.67
N SER A 56 -5.87 13.95 -6.68
CA SER A 56 -6.17 14.19 -5.27
C SER A 56 -5.02 13.75 -4.36
N LYS A 57 -4.74 14.55 -3.33
CA LYS A 57 -3.76 14.23 -2.29
C LYS A 57 -4.07 12.91 -1.59
N GLU A 58 -5.34 12.60 -1.38
CA GLU A 58 -5.78 11.41 -0.65
C GLU A 58 -5.62 10.12 -1.47
N VAL A 59 -5.97 10.19 -2.76
CA VAL A 59 -5.76 9.09 -3.71
C VAL A 59 -4.27 8.83 -3.93
N SER A 60 -3.49 9.91 -4.05
CA SER A 60 -2.03 9.87 -4.15
C SER A 60 -1.39 9.20 -2.93
N GLN A 61 -1.80 9.59 -1.72
CA GLN A 61 -1.29 9.03 -0.47
C GLN A 61 -1.59 7.54 -0.37
N ASN A 62 -2.83 7.13 -0.63
CA ASN A 62 -3.24 5.72 -0.57
C ASN A 62 -2.47 4.87 -1.59
N LEU A 63 -2.36 5.35 -2.84
CA LEU A 63 -1.60 4.64 -3.87
C LEU A 63 -0.10 4.56 -3.54
N GLN A 64 0.48 5.64 -3.01
CA GLN A 64 1.86 5.63 -2.53
C GLN A 64 2.08 4.62 -1.40
N GLU A 65 1.14 4.51 -0.46
CA GLU A 65 1.20 3.50 0.60
C GLU A 65 1.10 2.08 0.06
N MET A 66 0.27 1.84 -0.95
CA MET A 66 0.17 0.54 -1.63
C MET A 66 1.41 0.21 -2.47
N MET A 67 2.07 1.21 -3.06
CA MET A 67 3.29 1.04 -3.86
C MET A 67 4.56 0.90 -3.02
N LYS A 68 4.53 1.31 -1.74
CA LYS A 68 5.69 1.13 -0.85
C LYS A 68 6.01 -0.36 -0.77
N PRO A 69 7.25 -0.77 -1.05
CA PRO A 69 7.66 -2.16 -0.95
C PRO A 69 7.49 -2.59 0.51
N LYS A 70 6.46 -3.39 0.76
CA LYS A 70 6.23 -4.00 2.07
C LYS A 70 7.21 -5.15 2.18
N ARG A 71 8.10 -5.09 3.17
CA ARG A 71 8.93 -6.24 3.52
C ARG A 71 7.96 -7.37 3.85
N VAL A 72 7.86 -8.35 2.95
CA VAL A 72 7.29 -9.65 3.29
C VAL A 72 8.24 -10.22 4.31
N ASN A 73 7.86 -10.13 5.59
CA ASN A 73 8.44 -10.99 6.60
C ASN A 73 8.08 -12.41 6.16
N PHE A 74 9.02 -13.09 5.51
CA PHE A 74 8.91 -14.52 5.27
C PHE A 74 8.93 -15.19 6.65
N GLY A 75 7.74 -15.44 7.19
CA GLY A 75 7.52 -16.03 8.51
C GLY A 75 6.99 -15.05 9.54
N LEU A 76 5.66 -14.88 9.56
CA LEU A 76 4.76 -14.84 10.73
C LEU A 76 3.47 -14.11 10.33
N ASP A 77 2.46 -14.93 10.05
CA ASP A 77 1.05 -14.72 10.25
C ASP A 77 0.70 -13.54 11.20
N ASN A 78 -0.07 -12.60 10.66
CA ASN A 78 -0.52 -11.35 11.28
C ASN A 78 -1.42 -11.57 12.50
N LYS A 79 -0.87 -12.04 13.61
CA LYS A 79 -1.47 -11.91 14.94
C LYS A 79 -0.63 -10.90 15.72
N PRO A 80 -1.23 -9.96 16.48
CA PRO A 80 -0.47 -9.14 17.41
C PRO A 80 0.08 -10.07 18.50
N GLN A 81 1.22 -10.69 18.23
CA GLN A 81 1.95 -11.49 19.21
C GLN A 81 2.56 -10.50 20.19
N SER A 82 2.01 -10.51 21.41
CA SER A 82 2.66 -9.98 22.60
C SER A 82 4.14 -10.38 22.54
N LEU A 83 5.03 -9.40 22.55
CA LEU A 83 6.47 -9.62 22.48
C LEU A 83 6.90 -10.39 23.74
N THR A 84 6.94 -11.72 23.66
CA THR A 84 7.52 -12.58 24.69
C THR A 84 9.04 -12.42 24.67
N ALA A 85 9.72 -12.69 25.78
CA ALA A 85 11.18 -12.61 25.85
C ALA A 85 11.88 -13.48 24.78
N GLU A 86 11.23 -14.56 24.35
CA GLU A 86 11.66 -15.44 23.24
C GLU A 86 11.68 -14.71 21.89
N SER A 87 10.72 -13.81 21.63
CA SER A 87 10.67 -13.01 20.40
C SER A 87 11.79 -11.96 20.35
N LEU A 88 12.17 -11.38 21.49
CA LEU A 88 13.32 -10.48 21.57
C LEU A 88 14.65 -11.23 21.38
N PHE A 89 14.73 -12.47 21.88
CA PHE A 89 15.86 -13.36 21.61
C PHE A 89 15.98 -13.67 20.10
N ALA A 90 14.85 -13.94 19.43
CA ALA A 90 14.81 -14.16 17.99
C ALA A 90 15.20 -12.90 17.18
N ILE A 91 14.86 -11.69 17.64
CA ILE A 91 15.26 -10.42 16.99
C ILE A 91 16.78 -10.18 17.14
N THR A 92 17.40 -10.59 18.26
CA THR A 92 18.86 -10.49 18.45
C THR A 92 19.65 -11.51 17.63
N HIS A 93 19.01 -12.56 17.15
CA HIS A 93 19.59 -13.57 16.27
C HIS A 93 19.13 -13.35 14.84
N ALA A 94 19.54 -12.23 14.23
CA ALA A 94 19.61 -12.20 12.77
C ALA A 94 20.39 -13.44 12.31
N ASP A 95 19.85 -14.14 11.31
CA ASP A 95 20.42 -15.40 10.85
C ASP A 95 21.88 -15.17 10.45
N LEU A 96 22.80 -15.77 11.20
CA LEU A 96 24.22 -15.63 10.96
C LEU A 96 24.59 -16.33 9.66
N ILE A 97 25.47 -15.72 8.87
CA ILE A 97 26.00 -16.37 7.68
C ILE A 97 26.91 -17.51 8.12
N ARG A 98 26.42 -18.74 7.98
CA ARG A 98 27.15 -19.96 8.32
C ARG A 98 27.65 -20.63 7.06
N VAL A 99 28.92 -20.99 7.02
CA VAL A 99 29.56 -21.67 5.89
C VAL A 99 30.29 -22.92 6.36
N PRO A 100 30.14 -24.07 5.66
CA PRO A 100 30.98 -25.23 5.93
C PRO A 100 32.40 -24.96 5.42
N VAL A 101 33.38 -25.13 6.30
CA VAL A 101 34.81 -24.97 6.00
C VAL A 101 35.48 -26.32 6.21
N THR A 102 36.27 -26.77 5.24
CA THR A 102 37.03 -28.02 5.35
C THR A 102 38.46 -27.72 5.77
N SER A 103 38.95 -28.40 6.81
CA SER A 103 40.35 -28.39 7.24
C SER A 103 40.82 -29.81 7.49
N ASN A 104 41.91 -30.23 6.85
CA ASN A 104 42.46 -31.59 6.97
C ASN A 104 41.45 -32.72 6.72
N GLY A 105 40.49 -32.50 5.82
CA GLY A 105 39.42 -33.47 5.50
C GLY A 105 38.21 -33.41 6.43
N GLU A 106 38.30 -32.68 7.55
CA GLU A 106 37.20 -32.49 8.50
C GLU A 106 36.40 -31.22 8.19
N THR A 107 35.08 -31.30 8.30
CA THR A 107 34.18 -30.17 8.03
C THR A 107 33.76 -29.48 9.32
N ILE A 108 33.95 -28.16 9.38
CA ILE A 108 33.61 -27.30 10.52
C ILE A 108 32.63 -26.22 10.04
N THR A 109 31.59 -25.94 10.81
CA THR A 109 30.70 -24.81 10.55
C THR A 109 31.36 -23.52 11.04
N ALA A 110 31.74 -22.64 10.12
CA ALA A 110 32.24 -21.30 10.43
C ALA A 110 31.12 -20.25 10.34
N ILE A 111 31.28 -19.15 11.06
CA ILE A 111 30.43 -17.96 10.95
C ILE A 111 31.22 -16.88 10.22
N VAL A 112 30.61 -16.25 9.22
CA VAL A 112 31.22 -15.13 8.49
C VAL A 112 30.86 -13.84 9.20
N ASP A 113 31.88 -13.17 9.73
CA ASP A 113 31.78 -11.85 10.33
C ASP A 113 32.73 -10.89 9.60
N SER A 114 32.18 -9.98 8.81
CA SER A 114 32.96 -8.97 8.09
C SER A 114 33.51 -7.86 9.00
N GLY A 115 33.04 -7.76 10.24
CA GLY A 115 33.53 -6.79 11.24
C GLY A 115 34.74 -7.27 12.02
N SER A 116 35.09 -8.55 11.94
CA SER A 116 36.22 -9.14 12.66
C SER A 116 37.48 -9.17 11.79
N ALA A 117 38.62 -8.76 12.36
CA ALA A 117 39.92 -8.79 11.69
C ALA A 117 40.68 -10.12 11.86
N LEU A 118 40.20 -11.01 12.75
CA LEU A 118 40.87 -12.25 13.13
C LEU A 118 39.91 -13.44 13.05
N ASN A 119 40.46 -14.58 12.65
CA ASN A 119 39.77 -15.86 12.71
C ASN A 119 39.85 -16.40 14.14
N ILE A 120 38.70 -16.55 14.78
CA ILE A 120 38.62 -17.09 16.13
C ILE A 120 38.10 -18.52 16.06
N VAL A 121 38.80 -19.43 16.74
CA VAL A 121 38.40 -20.82 16.86
C VAL A 121 38.45 -21.25 18.32
N SER A 122 37.52 -22.13 18.72
CA SER A 122 37.58 -22.73 20.05
C SER A 122 38.79 -23.65 20.18
N ARG A 123 39.39 -23.70 21.36
CA ARG A 123 40.51 -24.62 21.65
C ARG A 123 40.18 -26.06 21.26
N THR A 124 38.99 -26.54 21.61
CA THR A 124 38.53 -27.91 21.30
C THR A 124 38.51 -28.20 19.80
N ILE A 125 38.05 -27.25 18.98
CA ILE A 125 38.05 -27.41 17.52
C ILE A 125 39.48 -27.37 16.97
N TRP A 126 40.32 -26.50 17.51
CA TRP A 126 41.72 -26.42 17.10
C TRP A 126 42.49 -27.71 17.41
N GLU A 127 42.38 -28.25 18.63
CA GLU A 127 43.09 -29.45 19.08
C GLU A 127 42.62 -30.73 18.38
N ASN A 128 41.32 -30.87 18.12
CA ASN A 128 40.75 -32.13 17.61
C ASN A 128 40.60 -32.18 16.09
N LEU A 129 40.30 -31.04 15.45
CA LEU A 129 39.91 -30.99 14.04
C LEU A 129 40.98 -30.27 13.20
N ILE A 130 41.25 -29.00 13.50
CA ILE A 130 42.11 -28.17 12.66
C ILE A 130 43.56 -28.61 12.75
N ARG A 131 44.14 -28.71 13.95
CA ARG A 131 45.51 -29.17 14.21
C ARG A 131 46.59 -28.50 13.34
N LEU A 132 46.36 -27.25 12.96
CA LEU A 132 47.33 -26.43 12.23
C LEU A 132 48.14 -25.59 13.22
N PRO A 133 49.40 -25.23 12.89
CA PRO A 133 50.19 -24.33 13.72
C PRO A 133 49.43 -23.03 14.02
N MET A 134 49.41 -22.64 15.30
CA MET A 134 48.84 -21.37 15.75
C MET A 134 49.98 -20.42 16.06
N ASP A 135 49.91 -19.19 15.55
CA ASP A 135 50.85 -18.15 15.95
C ASP A 135 50.55 -17.71 17.38
N THR A 136 51.54 -17.85 18.27
CA THR A 136 51.45 -17.46 19.68
C THR A 136 52.38 -16.29 19.99
N SER A 137 52.98 -15.65 18.97
CA SER A 137 53.76 -14.44 19.18
C SER A 137 52.82 -13.30 19.57
N ILE A 138 53.15 -12.64 20.68
CA ILE A 138 52.44 -11.48 21.24
C ILE A 138 53.12 -10.21 20.76
#